data_AF-A0A4S2RLP1-F1
#
_entry.id   AF-A0A4S2RLP1-F1
#
_cell.length_a   1.000
_cell.length_b   1.000
_cell.length_c   1.000
_cell.angle_alpha   90.00
_cell.angle_beta   90.00
_cell.angle_gamma   90.00
#
_symmetry.space_group_name_H-M   'P 1'
#
loop_
_entity.id
_entity.type
_entity.pdbx_description
1 polymer ?
#
loop_
_entity_poly.entity_id
_entity_poly.type
_entity_poly.pdbx_seq_one_letter_code
_entity_poly.pdbx_strand_id
1 'polypeptide(L)'
;MTLVNHQEINAVVTAVARIGSQVDAAGITGFIDQIKHPSWWSRDVSPPQVGDYLHAVVLDDSRTPPRLSALQSDIEIARVLSERQ
;
A
#
# COMPACT_ATOMS: atom_id res chain seq x y z
N MET A 1 16.48 6.20 -0.85
CA MET A 1 15.20 6.69 -1.41
C MET A 1 14.26 6.95 -0.24
N THR A 2 13.27 7.82 -0.41
CA THR A 2 12.21 8.07 0.57
C THR A 2 10.86 7.86 -0.12
N LEU A 3 9.87 7.36 0.63
CA LEU A 3 8.49 7.36 0.19
C LEU A 3 7.91 8.76 0.38
N VAL A 4 7.07 9.19 -0.54
CA VAL A 4 6.41 10.52 -0.50
C VAL A 4 4.90 10.35 -0.65
N ASN A 5 4.10 11.16 0.04
CA ASN A 5 2.64 11.11 -0.10
C ASN A 5 2.17 11.16 -1.55
N HIS A 6 1.14 10.36 -1.85
CA HIS A 6 0.53 10.18 -3.16
C HIS A 6 1.43 9.49 -4.21
N GLN A 7 2.65 9.08 -3.85
CA GLN A 7 3.50 8.31 -4.74
C GLN A 7 2.93 6.92 -4.96
N GLU A 8 2.64 6.58 -6.21
CA GLU A 8 2.38 5.19 -6.63
C GLU A 8 3.68 4.38 -6.65
N ILE A 9 3.63 3.16 -6.14
CA ILE A 9 4.80 2.29 -5.99
C ILE A 9 4.41 0.81 -6.01
N ASN A 10 5.28 -0.01 -6.61
CA ASN A 10 5.20 -1.45 -6.49
C ASN A 10 5.78 -1.89 -5.14
N ALA A 11 5.06 -2.72 -4.42
CA ALA A 11 5.46 -3.22 -3.12
C ALA A 11 5.36 -4.74 -3.05
N VAL A 12 6.31 -5.38 -2.35
CA VAL A 12 6.31 -6.83 -2.13
C VAL A 12 5.91 -7.12 -0.70
N VAL A 13 4.93 -7.98 -0.47
CA VAL A 13 4.54 -8.38 0.89
C VAL A 13 5.67 -9.19 1.54
N THR A 14 6.16 -8.72 2.69
CA THR A 14 7.25 -9.35 3.44
C THR A 14 6.77 -10.07 4.70
N ALA A 15 5.65 -9.63 5.27
CA ALA A 15 4.98 -10.30 6.39
C ALA A 15 3.49 -10.00 6.39
N VAL A 16 2.69 -10.95 6.87
CA VAL A 16 1.23 -10.81 7.02
C VAL A 16 0.86 -10.94 8.50
N ALA A 17 0.02 -10.03 8.98
CA ALA A 17 -0.51 -10.00 10.33
C ALA A 17 -2.04 -9.91 10.29
N ARG A 18 -2.69 -10.10 11.44
CA ARG A 18 -4.16 -9.99 11.53
C ARG A 18 -4.66 -8.61 11.09
N ILE A 19 -3.90 -7.56 11.39
CA ILE A 19 -4.29 -6.16 11.17
C ILE A 19 -3.83 -5.56 9.84
N GLY A 20 -3.12 -6.31 9.01
CA GLY A 20 -2.53 -5.80 7.77
C GLY A 20 -1.27 -6.54 7.37
N SER A 21 -0.51 -5.97 6.45
CA SER A 21 0.70 -6.58 5.90
C SER A 21 1.85 -5.59 5.88
N GLN A 22 3.03 -6.09 6.23
CA GLN A 22 4.28 -5.37 6.00
C GLN A 22 4.72 -5.59 4.55
N VAL A 23 5.26 -4.55 3.93
CA VAL A 23 5.71 -4.59 2.55
C VAL A 23 7.11 -4.01 2.41
N ASP A 24 7.88 -4.48 1.44
CA ASP A 24 9.05 -3.77 0.89
C ASP A 24 8.58 -2.92 -0.29
N ALA A 25 8.80 -1.62 -0.22
CA ALA A 25 8.48 -0.67 -1.28
C ALA A 25 9.78 0.04 -1.70
N ALA A 26 10.44 -0.49 -2.73
CA ALA A 26 11.74 -0.02 -3.22
C ALA A 26 12.83 -0.01 -2.12
N GLY A 27 12.93 -1.09 -1.34
CA GLY A 27 13.92 -1.20 -0.25
C GLY A 27 13.53 -0.48 1.04
N ILE A 28 12.29 0.04 1.13
CA ILE A 28 11.77 0.72 2.31
C ILE A 28 10.62 -0.10 2.89
N THR A 29 10.71 -0.41 4.19
CA THR A 29 9.62 -1.07 4.90
C THR A 29 8.39 -0.16 5.00
N GLY A 30 7.29 -0.59 4.42
CA GLY A 30 5.96 0.03 4.51
C GLY A 30 4.94 -0.88 5.21
N PHE A 31 3.75 -0.34 5.46
CA PHE A 31 2.63 -1.13 6.00
C PHE A 31 1.31 -0.80 5.31
N ILE A 32 0.57 -1.84 4.95
CA ILE A 32 -0.79 -1.76 4.41
C ILE A 32 -1.74 -2.31 5.46
N ASP A 33 -2.57 -1.45 6.05
CA ASP A 33 -3.65 -1.88 6.96
C ASP A 33 -4.62 -2.82 6.23
N GLN A 34 -5.21 -3.79 6.94
CA GLN A 34 -6.10 -4.79 6.31
C GLN A 34 -7.21 -4.14 5.47
N ILE A 35 -7.77 -3.01 5.94
CA ILE A 35 -8.84 -2.28 5.27
C ILE A 35 -8.37 -1.58 3.99
N LYS A 36 -7.06 -1.46 3.80
CA LYS A 36 -6.40 -0.87 2.63
C LYS A 36 -5.93 -1.93 1.63
N HIS A 37 -6.30 -3.19 1.84
CA HIS A 37 -6.14 -4.27 0.87
C HIS A 37 -7.49 -4.64 0.22
N PRO A 38 -7.55 -4.90 -1.10
CA PRO A 38 -8.83 -5.18 -1.78
C PRO A 38 -9.59 -6.41 -1.24
N SER A 39 -8.87 -7.43 -0.76
CA SER A 39 -9.48 -8.64 -0.18
C SER A 39 -10.35 -8.38 1.06
N TRP A 40 -10.21 -7.21 1.70
CA TRP A 40 -11.09 -6.83 2.80
C TRP A 40 -12.50 -6.47 2.31
N TRP A 41 -12.60 -5.98 1.07
CA TRP A 41 -13.84 -5.47 0.48
C TRP A 41 -14.44 -6.41 -0.57
N SER A 42 -13.66 -7.34 -1.11
CA SER A 42 -14.11 -8.33 -2.09
C SER A 42 -13.66 -9.74 -1.72
N ARG A 43 -14.61 -10.69 -1.72
CA ARG A 43 -14.32 -12.12 -1.51
C ARG A 43 -13.64 -12.77 -2.72
N ASP A 44 -13.69 -12.13 -3.88
CA ASP A 44 -13.08 -12.61 -5.11
C ASP A 44 -11.58 -12.32 -5.17
N VAL A 45 -11.08 -11.47 -4.26
CA VAL A 45 -9.66 -11.18 -4.13
C VAL A 45 -9.09 -12.00 -2.97
N SER A 46 -8.07 -12.78 -3.26
CA SER A 46 -7.38 -13.56 -2.23
C SER A 46 -6.71 -12.65 -1.18
N PRO A 47 -6.70 -13.04 0.11
CA PRO A 47 -5.92 -12.34 1.12
C PRO A 47 -4.43 -12.28 0.75
N PRO A 48 -3.70 -11.24 1.22
CA PRO A 48 -2.29 -11.08 0.88
C PRO A 48 -1.45 -12.24 1.44
N GLN A 49 -0.44 -12.65 0.70
CA GLN A 49 0.55 -13.65 1.06
C GLN A 49 1.96 -13.06 0.95
N VAL A 50 2.90 -13.60 1.74
CA VAL A 50 4.31 -13.22 1.62
C VAL A 50 4.82 -13.55 0.23
N GLY A 51 5.46 -12.58 -0.42
CA GLY A 51 5.94 -12.67 -1.80
C GLY A 51 4.99 -12.07 -2.83
N ASP A 52 3.75 -11.71 -2.46
CA ASP A 52 2.83 -11.05 -3.39
C ASP A 52 3.34 -9.67 -3.80
N TYR A 53 3.18 -9.37 -5.08
CA TYR A 53 3.43 -8.05 -5.65
C TYR A 53 2.13 -7.25 -5.65
N LEU A 54 2.15 -6.08 -5.02
CA LEU A 54 1.03 -5.17 -4.92
C LEU A 54 1.38 -3.85 -5.61
N HIS A 55 0.46 -3.36 -6.45
CA HIS A 55 0.47 -1.96 -6.87
C HIS A 55 -0.18 -1.13 -5.77
N ALA A 56 0.56 -0.17 -5.20
CA ALA A 56 0.14 0.56 -4.03
C ALA A 56 0.41 2.05 -4.16
N VAL A 57 -0.15 2.83 -3.25
CA VAL A 57 0.11 4.26 -3.11
C VAL A 57 0.44 4.61 -1.67
N VAL A 58 1.37 5.54 -1.49
CA VAL A 58 1.73 6.09 -0.18
C VAL A 58 0.65 7.05 0.28
N LEU A 59 0.00 6.73 1.41
CA LEU A 59 -1.03 7.56 2.04
C LEU A 59 -0.46 8.53 3.07
N ASP A 60 0.58 8.10 3.78
CA ASP A 60 1.15 8.86 4.89
C ASP A 60 2.63 8.47 5.08
N ASP A 61 3.51 9.27 4.50
CA ASP A 61 4.97 9.17 4.57
C ASP A 61 5.55 9.61 5.94
N SER A 62 4.75 10.25 6.78
CA SER A 62 5.20 10.73 8.10
C SER A 62 5.20 9.64 9.17
N ARG A 63 4.52 8.50 8.92
CA ARG A 63 4.46 7.38 9.87
C ARG A 63 5.67 6.45 9.75
N THR A 64 5.91 5.68 10.82
CA THR A 64 6.97 4.66 10.87
C THR A 64 6.38 3.29 11.24
N PRO A 65 6.31 2.32 10.31
CA PRO A 65 6.59 2.47 8.87
C PRO A 65 5.52 3.35 8.16
N PRO A 66 5.84 3.93 6.98
CA PRO A 66 4.88 4.66 6.15
C PRO A 66 3.64 3.83 5.83
N ARG A 67 2.51 4.51 5.66
CA ARG A 67 1.23 3.83 5.35
C ARG A 67 0.96 3.85 3.87
N LEU A 68 0.63 2.68 3.35
CA LEU A 68 0.30 2.47 1.94
C LEU A 68 -1.11 1.90 1.81
N SER A 69 -1.67 2.02 0.61
CA SER A 69 -2.91 1.39 0.22
C SER A 69 -2.79 0.71 -1.13
N ALA A 70 -3.36 -0.48 -1.25
CA ALA A 70 -3.52 -1.21 -2.51
C ALA A 70 -4.94 -1.08 -3.07
N LEU A 71 -5.76 -0.17 -2.52
CA LEU A 71 -7.10 0.10 -3.06
C LEU A 71 -7.01 0.95 -4.32
N GLN A 72 -7.68 0.48 -5.37
CA GLN A 72 -7.80 1.21 -6.63
C GLN A 72 -8.35 2.64 -6.43
N SER A 73 -9.33 2.81 -5.54
CA SER A 73 -9.91 4.13 -5.24
C SER A 73 -8.91 5.10 -4.60
N ASP A 74 -8.04 4.61 -3.72
CA ASP A 74 -7.02 5.45 -3.09
C ASP A 74 -5.94 5.85 -4.12
N ILE A 75 -5.57 4.92 -5.01
CA ILE A 75 -4.65 5.17 -6.12
C ILE A 75 -5.20 6.25 -7.05
N GLU A 76 -6.48 6.16 -7.42
CA GLU A 76 -7.14 7.16 -8.26
C GLU A 76 -7.20 8.55 -7.60
N ILE A 77 -7.52 8.61 -6.30
CA ILE A 77 -7.49 9.87 -5.53
C ILE A 77 -6.07 10.46 -5.54
N ALA A 78 -5.05 9.63 -5.29
CA ALA A 78 -3.67 10.08 -5.25
C ALA A 78 -3.18 10.62 -6.61
N ARG A 79 -3.58 10.00 -7.73
CA ARG A 79 -3.29 10.53 -9.08
C ARG A 79 -3.82 11.95 -9.23
N VAL A 80 -5.09 12.19 -8.88
CA VAL A 80 -5.72 13.51 -8.94
C VAL A 80 -5.00 14.52 -8.03
N LEU A 81 -4.52 14.10 -6.86
CA LEU A 81 -3.79 14.97 -5.94
C LEU A 81 -2.38 15.28 -6.45
N SER A 82 -1.71 14.32 -7.09
CA SER A 82 -0.37 14.49 -7.65
C SER A 82 -0.33 15.46 -8.84
N GLU A 83 -1.40 15.49 -9.66
CA GLU A 83 -1.53 16.43 -10.77
C GLU A 83 -1.73 17.90 -10.33
N ARG A 84 -2.03 18.13 -9.04
CA ARG A 84 -2.26 19.48 -8.48
C ARG A 84 -1.04 20.06 -7.78
N GLN A 85 0.08 19.33 -7.72
CA GLN A 85 1.34 19.74 -7.11
C GLN A 85 2.32 20.25 -8.17
#